data_AF-A0A6L3MIY9-F1
#
_entry.id   AF-A0A6L3MIY9-F1
#
_cell.length_a   1.000
_cell.length_b   1.000
_cell.length_c   1.000
_cell.angle_alpha   90.00
_cell.angle_beta   90.00
_cell.angle_gamma   90.00
#
_symmetry.space_group_name_H-M   'P 1'
#
loop_
_entity.id
_entity.type
_entity.pdbx_description
1 polymer ?
#
loop_
_entity_poly.entity_id
_entity_poly.type
_entity_poly.pdbx_seq_one_letter_code
_entity_poly.pdbx_strand_id
1 'polypeptide(L)'
;GNTDTQIFLTAIIQQHINELFPGMKAKGCYAFRVTRNADLVLAEDVDDLAVALKDELSSRRFGRAVRLEIEDDCSQTIIDYLLNEFDLTPNELYRIDGPINLSRLSTSFKRPELKYPIYTPVIPKVLRKQTGMFDVLKSQDVLLHHPFDS
;
A
#
# COMPACT_ATOMS: atom_id res chain seq x y z
N GLY A 1 -0.38 -35.16 -4.66
CA GLY A 1 -1.16 -33.96 -4.31
C GLY A 1 -0.81 -32.87 -5.29
N ASN A 2 -1.79 -32.14 -5.81
CA ASN A 2 -1.53 -31.06 -6.76
C ASN A 2 -0.90 -29.88 -5.98
N THR A 3 0.36 -29.55 -6.25
CA THR A 3 1.06 -28.44 -5.60
C THR A 3 0.91 -27.18 -6.46
N ASP A 4 0.13 -26.21 -5.97
CA ASP A 4 0.09 -24.89 -6.57
C ASP A 4 1.45 -24.20 -6.34
N THR A 5 2.15 -23.90 -7.43
CA THR A 5 3.46 -23.21 -7.38
C THR A 5 3.28 -21.74 -7.71
N GLN A 6 3.93 -20.87 -6.93
CA GLN A 6 3.90 -19.43 -7.14
C GLN A 6 5.30 -18.87 -7.09
N ILE A 7 5.52 -17.79 -7.83
CA ILE A 7 6.80 -17.09 -7.91
C ILE A 7 6.55 -15.59 -7.81
N PHE A 8 7.46 -14.87 -7.17
CA PHE A 8 7.40 -13.42 -7.14
C PHE A 8 7.65 -12.85 -8.53
N LEU A 9 6.90 -11.81 -8.89
CA LEU A 9 7.15 -11.08 -10.14
C LEU A 9 8.58 -10.53 -10.20
N THR A 10 9.12 -10.06 -9.07
CA THR A 10 10.50 -9.59 -8.97
C THR A 10 11.51 -10.67 -9.36
N ALA A 11 11.28 -11.93 -8.97
CA ALA A 11 12.17 -13.03 -9.31
C ALA A 11 12.17 -13.30 -10.82
N ILE A 12 11.01 -13.19 -11.48
CA ILE A 12 10.93 -13.28 -12.95
C ILE A 12 11.74 -12.15 -13.61
N ILE A 13 11.57 -10.91 -13.13
CA ILE A 13 12.31 -9.75 -13.67
C ILE A 13 13.82 -9.92 -13.48
N GLN A 14 14.26 -10.33 -12.30
CA GLN A 14 15.67 -10.60 -11.99
C GLN A 14 16.24 -11.69 -12.91
N GLN A 15 15.51 -12.78 -13.12
CA GLN A 15 15.92 -13.88 -14.00
C GLN A 15 16.10 -13.44 -15.46
N HIS A 16 15.25 -12.53 -15.94
CA HIS A 16 15.25 -12.06 -17.34
C HIS A 16 15.86 -10.68 -17.52
N ILE A 17 16.63 -10.19 -16.54
CA ILE A 17 17.13 -8.81 -16.55
C ILE A 17 17.97 -8.47 -17.79
N ASN A 18 18.73 -9.44 -18.33
CA ASN A 18 19.55 -9.22 -19.51
C ASN A 18 18.72 -9.04 -20.80
N GLU A 19 17.50 -9.59 -20.85
CA GLU A 19 16.59 -9.41 -21.99
C GLU A 19 15.99 -8.00 -22.02
N LEU A 20 15.87 -7.36 -20.84
CA LEU A 20 15.39 -5.98 -20.71
C LEU A 20 16.44 -4.94 -21.12
N PHE A 21 17.73 -5.31 -21.13
CA PHE A 21 18.83 -4.40 -21.48
C PHE A 21 19.77 -5.00 -22.56
N PRO A 22 19.32 -5.12 -23.82
CA PRO A 22 20.12 -5.69 -24.91
C PRO A 22 21.42 -4.91 -25.14
N GLY A 23 22.53 -5.63 -25.38
CA GLY A 23 23.85 -5.03 -25.59
C GLY A 23 24.55 -4.58 -24.30
N MET A 24 23.90 -4.71 -23.14
CA MET A 24 24.49 -4.48 -21.83
C MET A 24 24.64 -5.80 -21.07
N LYS A 25 25.58 -5.84 -20.12
CA LYS A 25 25.70 -6.95 -19.17
C LYS A 25 25.24 -6.49 -17.80
N ALA A 26 24.13 -7.03 -17.29
CA ALA A 26 23.70 -6.74 -15.93
C ALA A 26 24.77 -7.21 -14.93
N LYS A 27 25.23 -6.30 -14.06
CA LYS A 27 26.20 -6.61 -13.00
C LYS A 27 25.54 -6.94 -11.66
N GLY A 28 24.24 -6.67 -11.55
CA GLY A 28 23.41 -6.92 -10.38
C GLY A 28 21.99 -6.43 -10.64
N CYS A 29 21.03 -6.96 -9.90
CA CYS A 29 19.63 -6.58 -9.96
C CYS A 29 19.05 -6.68 -8.55
N TYR A 30 18.92 -5.53 -7.89
CA TYR A 30 18.57 -5.46 -6.48
C TYR A 30 17.23 -4.75 -6.32
N ALA A 31 16.28 -5.40 -5.67
CA ALA A 31 15.04 -4.74 -5.30
C ALA A 31 15.31 -3.70 -4.20
N PHE A 32 14.60 -2.58 -4.26
CA PHE A 32 14.58 -1.60 -3.17
C PHE A 32 13.21 -0.93 -3.06
N ARG A 33 12.94 -0.31 -1.91
CA ARG A 33 11.74 0.48 -1.64
C ARG A 33 12.11 1.72 -0.85
N VAL A 34 11.59 2.86 -1.28
CA VAL A 34 11.64 4.11 -0.53
C VAL A 34 10.29 4.39 0.09
N THR A 35 10.28 4.71 1.39
CA THR A 35 9.10 5.24 2.08
C THR A 35 9.28 6.73 2.28
N ARG A 36 8.23 7.50 1.98
CA ARG A 36 8.19 8.95 2.14
C ARG A 36 7.16 9.32 3.20
N ASN A 37 7.47 10.37 3.97
CA ASN A 37 6.48 10.94 4.87
C ASN A 37 5.29 11.47 4.07
N ALA A 38 4.11 11.31 4.64
CA ALA A 38 2.85 11.83 4.11
C ALA A 38 2.28 12.92 5.01
N ASP A 39 3.11 13.51 5.86
CA ASP A 39 2.69 14.56 6.79
C ASP A 39 2.19 15.76 5.98
N LEU A 40 0.95 16.15 6.30
CA LEU A 40 0.28 17.32 5.78
C LEU A 40 0.52 18.44 6.80
N VAL A 41 1.24 19.48 6.40
CA VAL A 41 1.37 20.72 7.16
C VAL A 41 0.23 21.63 6.74
N LEU A 42 -0.94 21.40 7.32
CA LEU A 42 -2.07 22.31 7.20
C LEU A 42 -1.71 23.61 7.94
N ALA A 43 -1.66 24.73 7.23
CA ALA A 43 -1.54 26.03 7.88
C ALA A 43 -2.80 26.30 8.74
N GLU A 44 -2.62 26.82 9.95
CA GLU A 44 -3.74 27.04 10.89
C GLU A 44 -4.70 28.16 10.43
N ASP A 45 -4.28 29.01 9.48
CA ASP A 45 -5.01 30.20 8.99
C ASP A 45 -5.68 30.01 7.62
N VAL A 46 -6.23 28.83 7.31
CA VAL A 46 -6.90 28.59 6.01
C VAL A 46 -8.42 28.63 6.14
N ASP A 47 -9.05 29.58 5.45
CA ASP A 47 -10.51 29.77 5.43
C ASP A 47 -11.29 28.61 4.77
N ASP A 48 -10.66 27.88 3.84
CA ASP A 48 -11.25 26.71 3.17
C ASP A 48 -10.33 25.48 3.23
N LEU A 49 -10.54 24.68 4.28
CA LEU A 49 -9.81 23.45 4.54
C LEU A 49 -9.92 22.43 3.38
N ALA A 50 -11.04 22.40 2.65
CA ALA A 50 -11.24 21.42 1.58
C ALA A 50 -10.36 21.74 0.36
N VAL A 51 -10.16 23.02 0.05
CA VAL A 51 -9.26 23.48 -1.01
C VAL A 51 -7.81 23.25 -0.63
N ALA A 52 -7.40 23.63 0.59
CA ALA A 52 -6.04 23.38 1.10
C ALA A 52 -5.69 21.89 1.08
N LEU A 53 -6.60 21.03 1.56
CA LEU A 53 -6.41 19.58 1.55
C LEU A 53 -6.26 19.03 0.13
N LYS A 54 -7.02 19.53 -0.84
CA LYS A 54 -6.95 19.05 -2.23
C LYS A 54 -5.60 19.35 -2.88
N ASP A 55 -5.08 20.55 -2.64
CA ASP A 55 -3.77 20.96 -3.17
C ASP A 55 -2.63 20.20 -2.49
N GLU A 56 -2.74 19.97 -1.18
CA GLU A 56 -1.75 19.23 -0.41
C GLU A 56 -1.78 17.71 -0.69
N LEU A 57 -2.97 17.15 -0.96
CA LEU A 57 -3.12 15.77 -1.44
C LEU A 57 -2.43 15.56 -2.80
N SER A 58 -2.33 16.61 -3.63
CA SER A 58 -1.62 16.55 -4.90
C SER A 58 -0.10 16.57 -4.72
N SER A 59 0.41 17.28 -3.69
CA SER A 59 1.84 17.33 -3.35
C SER A 59 2.33 16.11 -2.56
N ARG A 60 1.41 15.31 -1.99
CA ARG A 60 1.68 14.06 -1.24
C ARG A 60 2.62 13.08 -1.94
N ARG A 61 2.72 13.10 -3.27
CA ARG A 61 3.67 12.28 -4.03
C ARG A 61 5.14 12.68 -3.83
N PHE A 62 5.42 13.82 -3.21
CA PHE A 62 6.76 14.42 -3.11
C PHE A 62 7.29 14.59 -1.68
N GLY A 63 6.63 14.03 -0.66
CA GLY A 63 7.11 14.11 0.73
C GLY A 63 8.56 13.60 0.89
N ARG A 64 9.27 14.08 1.92
CA ARG A 64 10.67 13.70 2.17
C ARG A 64 10.80 12.18 2.34
N ALA A 65 11.81 11.58 1.73
CA ALA A 65 12.15 10.18 1.99
C ALA A 65 12.59 10.04 3.45
N VAL A 66 12.16 8.95 4.10
CA VAL A 66 12.48 8.67 5.51
C VAL A 66 12.97 7.26 5.75
N ARG A 67 12.91 6.40 4.72
CA ARG A 67 13.37 5.03 4.83
C ARG A 67 13.72 4.46 3.47
N LEU A 68 14.86 3.79 3.40
CA LEU A 68 15.26 2.93 2.29
C LEU A 68 15.32 1.48 2.77
N GLU A 69 14.53 0.62 2.16
CA GLU A 69 14.60 -0.84 2.30
C GLU A 69 15.28 -1.41 1.04
N ILE A 70 16.28 -2.28 1.18
CA ILE A 70 17.03 -2.84 0.05
C ILE A 70 17.44 -4.30 0.33
N GLU A 71 17.59 -5.11 -0.72
CA GLU A 71 18.08 -6.49 -0.60
C GLU A 71 19.47 -6.51 0.06
N ASP A 72 19.70 -7.50 0.92
CA ASP A 72 20.88 -7.60 1.78
C ASP A 72 22.20 -7.82 1.02
N ASP A 73 22.12 -8.47 -0.14
CA ASP A 73 23.19 -8.75 -1.09
C ASP A 73 23.56 -7.56 -2.00
N CYS A 74 22.88 -6.42 -1.83
CA CYS A 74 23.15 -5.22 -2.61
C CYS A 74 24.55 -4.64 -2.33
N SER A 75 25.28 -4.30 -3.40
CA SER A 75 26.61 -3.70 -3.28
C SER A 75 26.57 -2.34 -2.56
N GLN A 76 27.59 -2.08 -1.74
CA GLN A 76 27.69 -0.82 -0.97
C GLN A 76 27.65 0.42 -1.88
N THR A 77 28.24 0.36 -3.06
CA THR A 77 28.23 1.48 -4.03
C THR A 77 26.81 1.89 -4.45
N ILE A 78 25.91 0.92 -4.65
CA ILE A 78 24.51 1.21 -5.00
C ILE A 78 23.77 1.76 -3.77
N ILE A 79 24.04 1.20 -2.59
CA ILE A 79 23.47 1.68 -1.32
C ILE A 79 23.84 3.16 -1.09
N ASP A 80 25.12 3.49 -1.19
CA ASP A 80 25.61 4.86 -1.01
C ASP A 80 25.00 5.81 -2.06
N TYR A 81 24.88 5.36 -3.31
CA TYR A 81 24.22 6.12 -4.36
C TYR A 81 22.76 6.42 -4.02
N LEU A 82 21.98 5.42 -3.59
CA LEU A 82 20.56 5.60 -3.25
C LEU A 82 20.38 6.44 -1.98
N LEU A 83 21.24 6.28 -0.97
CA LEU A 83 21.20 7.12 0.24
C LEU A 83 21.42 8.60 -0.10
N ASN A 84 22.40 8.90 -0.96
CA ASN A 84 22.64 10.26 -1.42
C ASN A 84 21.49 10.79 -2.28
N GLU A 85 20.97 9.99 -3.22
CA GLU A 85 19.86 10.40 -4.11
C GLU A 85 18.58 10.74 -3.33
N PHE A 86 18.30 10.03 -2.24
CA PHE A 86 17.10 10.23 -1.44
C PHE A 86 17.31 11.13 -0.20
N ASP A 87 18.51 11.72 -0.02
CA ASP A 87 18.88 12.51 1.17
C ASP A 87 18.60 11.75 2.49
N LEU A 88 19.06 10.50 2.53
CA LEU A 88 18.90 9.57 3.64
C LEU A 88 20.23 9.30 4.33
N THR A 89 20.16 9.10 5.64
CA THR A 89 21.28 8.70 6.48
C THR A 89 21.35 7.17 6.59
N PRO A 90 22.50 6.59 6.99
CA PRO A 90 22.61 5.15 7.22
C PRO A 90 21.65 4.59 8.28
N ASN A 91 21.15 5.43 9.19
CA ASN A 91 20.16 5.03 10.20
C ASN A 91 18.75 4.81 9.60
N GLU A 92 18.51 5.32 8.40
CA GLU A 92 17.26 5.18 7.65
C GLU A 92 17.34 4.05 6.61
N LEU A 93 18.47 3.32 6.56
CA LEU A 93 18.71 2.15 5.72
C LEU A 93 18.31 0.86 6.44
N TYR A 94 17.55 0.02 5.74
CA TYR A 94 17.14 -1.30 6.19
C TYR A 94 17.52 -2.33 5.14
N ARG A 95 18.43 -3.23 5.49
CA ARG A 95 18.77 -4.38 4.65
C ARG A 95 17.80 -5.51 4.94
N ILE A 96 17.21 -6.06 3.88
CA ILE A 96 16.14 -7.06 3.97
C ILE A 96 16.66 -8.39 3.43
N ASP A 97 16.66 -9.40 4.29
CA ASP A 97 16.83 -10.80 3.90
C ASP A 97 15.45 -11.35 3.49
N GLY A 98 15.20 -11.35 2.18
CA GLY A 98 13.96 -11.82 1.57
C GLY A 98 13.17 -10.77 0.78
N PRO A 99 11.90 -11.07 0.43
CA PRO A 99 11.12 -10.22 -0.48
C PRO A 99 10.83 -8.86 0.11
N ILE A 100 11.23 -7.81 -0.60
CA ILE A 100 10.86 -6.44 -0.24
C ILE A 100 9.35 -6.25 -0.43
N ASN A 101 8.75 -5.49 0.48
CA ASN A 101 7.34 -5.12 0.45
C ASN A 101 6.40 -6.34 0.62
N LEU A 102 6.55 -7.05 1.74
CA LEU A 102 5.70 -8.18 2.12
C LEU A 102 4.21 -7.85 2.19
N SER A 103 3.80 -6.58 2.29
CA SER A 103 2.37 -6.24 2.20
C SER A 103 1.76 -6.63 0.86
N ARG A 104 2.57 -6.87 -0.18
CA ARG A 104 2.12 -7.43 -1.46
C ARG A 104 1.78 -8.91 -1.41
N LEU A 105 2.10 -9.64 -0.33
CA LEU A 105 1.65 -11.01 -0.13
C LEU A 105 0.16 -11.13 0.17
N SER A 106 -0.54 -10.02 0.40
CA SER A 106 -2.01 -10.00 0.55
C SER A 106 -2.75 -10.28 -0.77
N THR A 107 -2.17 -11.12 -1.65
CA THR A 107 -2.78 -11.56 -2.89
C THR A 107 -3.92 -12.53 -2.63
N SER A 108 -4.98 -12.41 -3.42
CA SER A 108 -6.15 -13.28 -3.33
C SER A 108 -5.83 -14.66 -3.91
N PHE A 109 -5.28 -15.54 -3.08
CA PHE A 109 -5.16 -16.95 -3.43
C PHE A 109 -6.55 -17.56 -3.56
N LYS A 110 -6.80 -18.42 -4.55
CA LYS A 110 -8.06 -19.16 -4.71
C LYS A 110 -8.13 -20.34 -3.71
N ARG A 111 -7.94 -20.03 -2.44
CA ARG A 111 -7.87 -20.97 -1.32
C ARG A 111 -8.91 -20.55 -0.26
N PRO A 112 -10.22 -20.73 -0.54
CA PRO A 112 -11.28 -20.27 0.35
C PRO A 112 -11.19 -20.89 1.75
N GLU A 113 -10.63 -22.10 1.87
CA GLU A 113 -10.40 -22.79 3.14
C GLU A 113 -9.37 -22.10 4.04
N LEU A 114 -8.55 -21.20 3.48
CA LEU A 114 -7.57 -20.39 4.22
C LEU A 114 -8.06 -18.96 4.47
N LYS A 115 -9.31 -18.63 4.12
CA LYS A 115 -9.89 -17.30 4.25
C LYS A 115 -10.96 -17.28 5.32
N TYR A 116 -11.15 -16.11 5.92
CA TYR A 116 -12.34 -15.86 6.73
C TYR A 116 -13.60 -16.02 5.88
N PRO A 117 -14.69 -16.56 6.46
CA PRO A 117 -15.97 -16.62 5.77
C PRO A 117 -16.43 -15.21 5.40
N ILE A 118 -17.02 -15.07 4.22
CA ILE A 118 -17.59 -13.79 3.78
C ILE A 118 -18.75 -13.45 4.72
N TYR A 119 -18.69 -12.26 5.32
CA TYR A 119 -19.80 -11.70 6.08
C TYR A 119 -20.64 -10.81 5.17
N THR A 120 -21.93 -11.08 5.07
CA THR A 120 -22.88 -10.25 4.32
C THR A 120 -23.60 -9.32 5.30
N PRO A 121 -23.42 -7.99 5.19
CA PRO A 121 -24.12 -7.03 6.05
C PRO A 121 -25.63 -7.17 5.94
N VAL A 122 -26.31 -6.87 7.03
CA VAL A 122 -27.75 -7.07 7.17
C VAL A 122 -28.45 -5.72 7.18
N ILE A 123 -29.52 -5.58 6.40
CA ILE A 123 -30.38 -4.39 6.52
C ILE A 123 -31.12 -4.46 7.87
N PRO A 124 -30.99 -3.45 8.75
CA PRO A 124 -31.70 -3.42 10.03
C PRO A 124 -33.20 -3.56 9.84
N LYS A 125 -33.87 -4.25 10.77
CA LYS A 125 -35.31 -4.55 10.65
C LYS A 125 -36.19 -3.31 10.42
N VAL A 126 -35.79 -2.17 11.00
CA VAL A 126 -36.51 -0.90 10.84
C VAL A 126 -36.46 -0.39 9.38
N LEU A 127 -35.37 -0.62 8.67
CA LEU A 127 -35.15 -0.20 7.29
C LEU A 127 -35.62 -1.25 6.25
N ARG A 128 -36.00 -2.46 6.67
CA ARG A 128 -36.54 -3.49 5.75
C ARG A 128 -37.96 -3.21 5.26
N LYS A 129 -38.70 -2.30 5.91
CA LYS A 129 -40.07 -1.97 5.50
C LYS A 129 -40.05 -1.16 4.21
N GLN A 130 -41.03 -1.36 3.32
CA GLN A 130 -41.22 -0.56 2.09
C GLN A 130 -41.74 0.87 2.37
N THR A 131 -41.40 1.44 3.52
CA THR A 131 -41.62 2.86 3.82
C THR A 131 -40.37 3.62 3.43
N GLY A 132 -40.51 4.86 2.95
CA GLY A 132 -39.34 5.66 2.58
C GLY A 132 -38.39 5.85 3.77
N MET A 133 -37.08 5.89 3.53
CA MET A 133 -36.06 6.06 4.58
C MET A 133 -36.34 7.30 5.46
N PHE A 134 -36.83 8.39 4.87
CA PHE A 134 -37.20 9.61 5.61
C PHE A 134 -38.40 9.43 6.54
N ASP A 135 -39.34 8.55 6.20
CA ASP A 135 -40.49 8.29 7.07
C ASP A 135 -40.06 7.50 8.32
N VAL A 136 -39.09 6.59 8.16
CA VAL A 136 -38.46 5.90 9.28
C VAL A 136 -37.72 6.89 10.18
N LEU A 137 -36.91 7.78 9.60
CA LEU A 137 -36.14 8.79 10.35
C LEU A 137 -37.03 9.82 11.06
N LYS A 138 -38.22 10.13 10.52
CA LYS A 138 -39.21 10.97 11.21
C LYS A 138 -39.81 10.29 12.44
N SER A 139 -39.88 8.96 12.45
CA SER A 139 -40.52 8.20 13.52
C SER A 139 -39.58 7.85 14.67
N GLN A 140 -38.29 7.64 14.38
CA GLN A 140 -37.28 7.27 15.35
C GLN A 140 -35.87 7.46 14.81
N ASP A 141 -34.91 7.62 15.70
CA ASP A 141 -33.49 7.57 15.36
C ASP A 141 -33.07 6.15 14.92
N VAL A 142 -32.11 6.08 13.99
CA VAL A 142 -31.54 4.83 13.49
C VAL A 142 -30.03 4.88 13.65
N LEU A 143 -29.49 3.94 14.42
CA LEU A 143 -28.05 3.71 14.55
C LEU A 143 -27.66 2.54 13.65
N LEU A 144 -26.65 2.74 12.80
CA LEU A 144 -26.05 1.68 11.99
C LEU A 144 -24.70 1.28 12.56
N HIS A 145 -24.47 -0.02 12.72
CA HIS A 145 -23.20 -0.56 13.13
C HIS A 145 -22.46 -1.14 11.92
N HIS A 146 -21.66 -0.32 11.24
CA HIS A 146 -20.81 -0.81 10.16
C HIS A 146 -19.61 -1.60 10.70
N PRO A 147 -19.15 -2.67 10.02
CA PRO A 147 -19.61 -3.18 8.72
C PRO A 147 -20.76 -4.22 8.82
N PHE A 148 -21.46 -4.32 9.94
CA PHE A 148 -22.49 -5.35 10.16
C PHE A 148 -23.85 -4.98 9.55
N ASP A 149 -24.19 -3.70 9.59
CA ASP A 149 -25.38 -3.14 8.98
C ASP A 149 -25.07 -2.48 7.62
N SER A 150 -26.05 -2.50 6.71
CA SER A 150 -26.05 -1.82 5.41
C SER A 150 -27.31 -0.97 5.21
#